data_AF-A0A218ZSC9-F1
#
_entry.id   AF-A0A218ZSC9-F1
#
_cell.length_a   1.000
_cell.length_b   1.000
_cell.length_c   1.000
_cell.angle_alpha   90.00
_cell.angle_beta   90.00
_cell.angle_gamma   90.00
#
_symmetry.space_group_name_H-M   'P 1'
#
loop_
_entity.id
_entity.type
_entity.pdbx_description
1 polymer ?
#
loop_
_entity_poly.entity_id
_entity_poly.type
_entity_poly.pdbx_seq_one_letter_code
_entity_poly.pdbx_strand_id
1 'polypeptide(L)'
;MKLRIDILVLSLLSAGATVTFLAFGLLTKSVFYENIVLTESGIIFIPAIIFPFILSIYNPKLSSLQFYLSLITISYYALFSVSLIWVPNVDVFLLISLILNIYIFSRHFYSGRISIYKLAVFYSVTFLMFYLSGLMRITYSPGLSPPVYIGSIYDDESPAGVPAFFSGAIVAYTRLFVFTLSFQALLLFTGLAAILTENYTLIFRHVKKNASGSAVSSSLSGALSVLSCQCEGIAAAFPTAVTLLLSIAIIPLILESITLLALTNVFLFFFYIRGRRIRLARLGEILRRDRLIYAISALFLVSVPFIETLGIYLGLVRNIFFFVAIDMVMFVEGLVLALIISRIGHFSEMHRALLYGLTLLSFGMMFVWFIPVITVYAYSYSFWFAVMTLSSVVSGIITGYVYGSLNSKGRQVYLEFVTMMFSMFAIVLFYLSVESNIVIWRGLSGISGQTTLSIAIWVVALPLMWIATNVSLNSYGVSNVPGSEA
;
A
#
# COMPACT_ATOMS: atom_id res chain seq x y z
N MET A 1 12.90 11.22 -38.11
CA MET A 1 14.31 11.57 -37.81
C MET A 1 14.40 12.96 -37.15
N LYS A 2 13.84 14.02 -37.76
CA LYS A 2 13.84 15.39 -37.21
C LYS A 2 13.35 15.50 -35.75
N LEU A 3 12.17 14.94 -35.44
CA LEU A 3 11.62 14.94 -34.07
C LEU A 3 12.61 14.36 -33.04
N ARG A 4 13.31 13.26 -33.36
CA ARG A 4 14.27 12.62 -32.44
C ARG A 4 15.50 13.48 -32.16
N ILE A 5 15.97 14.21 -33.18
CA ILE A 5 17.10 15.13 -33.03
C ILE A 5 16.70 16.29 -32.12
N ASP A 6 15.50 16.85 -32.32
CA ASP A 6 14.98 17.95 -31.48
C ASP A 6 14.88 17.53 -30.00
N ILE A 7 14.39 16.31 -29.72
CA ILE A 7 14.25 15.80 -28.35
C ILE A 7 15.62 15.58 -27.68
N LEU A 8 16.59 15.03 -28.41
CA LEU A 8 17.94 14.81 -27.90
C LEU A 8 18.60 16.15 -27.53
N VAL A 9 18.45 17.16 -28.38
CA VAL A 9 18.95 18.52 -28.12
C VAL A 9 18.28 19.11 -26.88
N LEU A 10 16.95 19.00 -26.74
CA LEU A 10 16.25 19.50 -25.55
C LEU A 10 16.67 18.77 -24.26
N SER A 11 16.95 17.46 -24.35
CA SER A 11 17.42 16.66 -23.22
C SER A 11 18.85 17.04 -22.81
N LEU A 12 19.73 17.29 -23.78
CA LEU A 12 21.08 17.83 -23.55
C LEU A 12 21.02 19.22 -22.90
N LEU A 13 20.12 20.09 -23.35
CA LEU A 13 19.91 21.42 -22.77
C LEU A 13 19.43 21.33 -21.32
N SER A 14 18.48 20.43 -21.01
CA SER A 14 18.06 20.20 -19.63
C SER A 14 19.21 19.68 -18.77
N ALA A 15 19.97 18.69 -19.24
CA ALA A 15 21.12 18.19 -18.48
C ALA A 15 22.18 19.29 -18.25
N GLY A 16 22.46 20.10 -19.27
CA GLY A 16 23.36 21.25 -19.17
C GLY A 16 22.89 22.29 -18.16
N ALA A 17 21.58 22.60 -18.16
CA ALA A 17 20.98 23.49 -17.17
C ALA A 17 21.08 22.93 -15.75
N THR A 18 20.87 21.62 -15.55
CA THR A 18 21.03 20.95 -14.24
C THR A 18 22.48 20.95 -13.76
N VAL A 19 23.46 20.72 -14.64
CA VAL A 19 24.89 20.83 -14.30
C VAL A 19 25.25 22.27 -13.95
N THR A 20 24.69 23.24 -14.68
CA THR A 20 24.91 24.67 -14.42
C THR A 20 24.29 25.08 -13.08
N PHE A 21 23.11 24.56 -12.74
CA PHE A 21 22.50 24.73 -11.42
C PHE A 21 23.45 24.24 -10.30
N LEU A 22 24.01 23.03 -10.42
CA LEU A 22 24.93 22.48 -9.43
C LEU A 22 26.20 23.34 -9.29
N ALA A 23 26.83 23.68 -10.42
CA ALA A 23 28.04 24.50 -10.44
C ALA A 23 27.80 25.92 -9.88
N PHE A 24 26.73 26.58 -10.32
CA PHE A 24 26.41 27.95 -9.93
C PHE A 24 25.88 28.02 -8.49
N GLY A 25 25.09 27.04 -8.05
CA GLY A 25 24.64 26.91 -6.67
C GLY A 25 25.80 26.78 -5.68
N LEU A 26 26.83 26.00 -6.04
CA LEU A 26 28.08 25.88 -5.28
C LEU A 26 28.88 27.18 -5.27
N LEU A 27 29.10 27.80 -6.44
CA LEU A 27 29.89 29.03 -6.57
C LEU A 27 29.28 30.21 -5.81
N THR A 28 27.94 30.35 -5.85
CA THR A 28 27.22 31.43 -5.16
C THR A 28 27.01 31.16 -3.67
N LYS A 29 27.42 29.99 -3.15
CA LYS A 29 27.14 29.52 -1.78
C LYS A 29 25.64 29.55 -1.42
N SER A 30 24.78 29.50 -2.42
CA SER A 30 23.33 29.46 -2.23
C SER A 30 22.84 28.06 -1.84
N VAL A 31 23.60 27.04 -2.25
CA VAL A 31 23.43 25.64 -1.85
C VAL A 31 24.72 25.20 -1.19
N PHE A 32 24.64 24.80 0.08
CA PHE A 32 25.78 24.27 0.80
C PHE A 32 25.69 22.76 0.89
N TYR A 33 26.81 22.12 0.60
CA TYR A 33 26.99 20.67 0.71
C TYR A 33 28.01 20.42 1.81
N GLU A 34 27.65 19.57 2.75
CA GLU A 34 28.64 19.04 3.67
C GLU A 34 29.65 18.16 2.92
N ASN A 35 30.94 18.26 3.26
CA ASN A 35 32.01 17.52 2.57
C ASN A 35 31.80 15.99 2.61
N ILE A 36 31.23 15.47 3.70
CA ILE A 36 30.93 14.05 3.89
C ILE A 36 29.86 13.56 2.91
N VAL A 37 29.01 14.45 2.41
CA VAL A 37 27.79 14.12 1.65
C VAL A 37 27.94 14.46 0.16
N LEU A 38 29.10 14.97 -0.24
CA LEU A 38 29.35 15.44 -1.60
C LEU A 38 29.31 14.29 -2.62
N THR A 39 29.73 13.09 -2.22
CA THR A 39 29.66 11.86 -3.02
C THR A 39 28.23 11.35 -3.17
N GLU A 40 27.49 11.30 -2.08
CA GLU A 40 26.12 10.79 -1.96
C GLU A 40 25.14 11.70 -2.69
N SER A 41 25.32 13.02 -2.54
CA SER A 41 24.56 14.02 -3.29
C SER A 41 24.80 13.86 -4.79
N GLY A 42 26.05 13.69 -5.23
CA GLY A 42 26.37 13.38 -6.62
C GLY A 42 25.58 12.18 -7.15
N ILE A 43 25.53 11.08 -6.40
CA ILE A 43 24.77 9.86 -6.76
C ILE A 43 23.26 10.14 -6.86
N ILE A 44 22.70 11.00 -6.03
CA ILE A 44 21.26 11.33 -6.04
C ILE A 44 20.90 12.27 -7.22
N PHE A 45 21.83 13.11 -7.66
CA PHE A 45 21.65 13.93 -8.87
C PHE A 45 21.86 13.16 -10.18
N ILE A 46 22.53 12.00 -10.16
CA ILE A 46 22.72 11.15 -11.34
C ILE A 46 21.38 10.81 -12.03
N PRO A 47 20.33 10.31 -11.34
CA PRO A 47 19.00 10.12 -11.92
C PRO A 47 18.45 11.35 -12.64
N ALA A 48 18.57 12.55 -12.04
CA ALA A 48 18.05 13.78 -12.61
C ALA A 48 18.75 14.17 -13.93
N ILE A 49 20.02 13.78 -14.08
CA ILE A 49 20.81 14.01 -15.30
C ILE A 49 20.57 12.88 -16.31
N ILE A 50 20.64 11.61 -15.89
CA ILE A 50 20.60 10.43 -16.76
C ILE A 50 19.19 10.15 -17.29
N PHE A 51 18.15 10.30 -16.47
CA PHE A 51 16.78 9.95 -16.88
C PHE A 51 16.31 10.77 -18.10
N PRO A 52 16.50 12.09 -18.20
CA PRO A 52 16.26 12.86 -19.42
C PRO A 52 16.91 12.25 -20.68
N PHE A 53 18.14 11.75 -20.57
CA PHE A 53 18.81 11.09 -21.70
C PHE A 53 18.18 9.75 -22.07
N ILE A 54 17.83 8.92 -21.08
CA ILE A 54 17.12 7.65 -21.31
C ILE A 54 15.78 7.90 -22.00
N LEU A 55 15.10 9.02 -21.68
CA LEU A 55 13.86 9.43 -22.31
C LEU A 55 14.04 9.86 -23.76
N SER A 56 15.18 10.47 -24.10
CA SER A 56 15.48 10.91 -25.47
C SER A 56 15.62 9.73 -26.46
N ILE A 57 16.02 8.56 -25.97
CA ILE A 57 16.11 7.32 -26.75
C ILE A 57 14.75 6.63 -26.72
N TYR A 58 13.77 7.21 -27.41
CA TYR A 58 12.41 6.66 -27.43
C TYR A 58 12.42 5.20 -27.94
N ASN A 59 11.96 4.29 -27.08
CA ASN A 59 11.81 2.88 -27.40
C ASN A 59 10.36 2.47 -27.12
N PRO A 60 9.57 2.10 -28.14
CA PRO A 60 8.16 1.77 -27.94
C PRO A 60 7.94 0.60 -26.97
N LYS A 61 8.92 -0.33 -26.88
CA LYS A 61 8.87 -1.46 -25.94
C LYS A 61 9.02 -1.02 -24.47
N LEU A 62 9.67 0.12 -24.22
CA LEU A 62 9.92 0.68 -22.89
C LEU A 62 9.08 1.93 -22.61
N SER A 63 8.06 2.20 -23.43
CA SER A 63 7.25 3.42 -23.35
C SER A 63 6.60 3.63 -21.98
N SER A 64 6.16 2.57 -21.30
CA SER A 64 5.61 2.66 -19.93
C SER A 64 6.68 3.02 -18.89
N LEU A 65 7.87 2.42 -18.96
CA LEU A 65 8.99 2.79 -18.09
C LEU A 65 9.43 4.24 -18.33
N GLN A 66 9.55 4.64 -19.60
CA GLN A 66 9.88 6.02 -19.98
C GLN A 66 8.82 7.03 -19.49
N PHE A 67 7.54 6.65 -19.53
CA PHE A 67 6.47 7.48 -18.96
C PHE A 67 6.72 7.81 -17.48
N TYR A 68 6.96 6.80 -16.63
CA TYR A 68 7.16 6.99 -15.19
C TYR A 68 8.51 7.64 -14.86
N LEU A 69 9.58 7.31 -15.59
CA LEU A 69 10.88 7.98 -15.44
C LEU A 69 10.79 9.48 -15.77
N SER A 70 9.94 9.87 -16.72
CA SER A 70 9.70 11.28 -17.01
C SER A 70 8.93 11.98 -15.90
N LEU A 71 7.90 11.34 -15.34
CA LEU A 71 7.13 11.92 -14.23
C LEU A 71 7.97 12.10 -12.95
N ILE A 72 8.84 11.15 -12.60
CA ILE A 72 9.73 11.32 -11.45
C ILE A 72 10.74 12.44 -11.69
N THR A 73 11.27 12.56 -12.91
CA THR A 73 12.19 13.63 -13.30
C THR A 73 11.52 15.00 -13.18
N ILE A 74 10.28 15.12 -13.65
CA ILE A 74 9.48 16.35 -13.52
C ILE A 74 9.21 16.64 -12.03
N SER A 75 8.84 15.63 -11.23
CA SER A 75 8.62 15.78 -9.79
C SER A 75 9.86 16.33 -9.09
N TYR A 76 11.02 15.78 -9.42
CA TYR A 76 12.31 16.17 -8.86
C TYR A 76 12.60 17.64 -9.15
N TYR A 77 12.52 18.06 -10.42
CA TYR A 77 12.74 19.46 -10.79
C TYR A 77 11.72 20.40 -10.15
N ALA A 78 10.45 20.02 -10.10
CA ALA A 78 9.42 20.83 -9.47
C ALA A 78 9.68 21.03 -7.97
N LEU A 79 10.03 19.95 -7.27
CA LEU A 79 10.29 19.96 -5.83
C LEU A 79 11.51 20.82 -5.48
N PHE A 80 12.62 20.66 -6.22
CA PHE A 80 13.81 21.50 -6.02
C PHE A 80 13.56 22.97 -6.41
N SER A 81 12.80 23.24 -7.47
CA SER A 81 12.46 24.63 -7.84
C SER A 81 11.60 25.32 -6.79
N VAL A 82 10.56 24.66 -6.28
CA VAL A 82 9.73 25.24 -5.19
C VAL A 82 10.59 25.51 -3.95
N SER A 83 11.55 24.62 -3.65
CA SER A 83 12.48 24.79 -2.52
C SER A 83 13.39 26.02 -2.67
N LEU A 84 13.72 26.39 -3.91
CA LEU A 84 14.67 27.45 -4.26
C LEU A 84 14.00 28.75 -4.72
N ILE A 85 12.69 28.88 -4.57
CA ILE A 85 11.93 30.07 -5.00
C ILE A 85 12.48 31.39 -4.43
N TRP A 86 13.17 31.35 -3.29
CA TRP A 86 13.79 32.50 -2.63
C TRP A 86 15.18 32.87 -3.18
N VAL A 87 15.75 32.05 -4.05
CA VAL A 87 17.05 32.26 -4.71
C VAL A 87 16.86 32.21 -6.23
N PRO A 88 16.19 33.23 -6.82
CA PRO A 88 15.79 33.20 -8.22
C PRO A 88 16.98 33.05 -9.18
N ASN A 89 18.15 33.59 -8.82
CA ASN A 89 19.36 33.52 -9.63
C ASN A 89 19.83 32.08 -9.88
N VAL A 90 19.53 31.16 -8.96
CA VAL A 90 19.91 29.75 -9.06
C VAL A 90 18.73 28.91 -9.57
N ASP A 91 17.50 29.24 -9.15
CA ASP A 91 16.28 28.53 -9.54
C ASP A 91 15.99 28.58 -11.04
N VAL A 92 16.35 29.67 -11.73
CA VAL A 92 16.14 29.81 -13.19
C VAL A 92 16.67 28.61 -13.98
N PHE A 93 17.80 28.02 -13.59
CA PHE A 93 18.37 26.86 -14.27
C PHE A 93 17.52 25.59 -14.07
N LEU A 94 16.99 25.36 -12.87
CA LEU A 94 16.08 24.25 -12.59
C LEU A 94 14.73 24.44 -13.29
N LEU A 95 14.23 25.67 -13.33
CA LEU A 95 12.98 26.02 -13.99
C LEU A 95 13.07 25.81 -15.51
N ILE A 96 14.20 26.13 -16.13
CA ILE A 96 14.48 25.77 -17.53
C ILE A 96 14.43 24.25 -17.73
N SER A 97 15.12 23.48 -16.89
CA SER A 97 15.07 22.01 -16.92
C SER A 97 13.65 21.47 -16.75
N LEU A 98 12.86 22.03 -15.84
CA LEU A 98 11.48 21.66 -15.60
C LEU A 98 10.61 21.89 -16.84
N ILE A 99 10.66 23.10 -17.42
CA ILE A 99 9.89 23.45 -18.62
C ILE A 99 10.26 22.52 -19.78
N LEU A 100 11.55 22.29 -20.00
CA LEU A 100 12.02 21.40 -21.07
C LEU A 100 11.52 19.97 -20.90
N ASN A 101 11.58 19.42 -19.68
CA ASN A 101 11.09 18.06 -19.41
C ASN A 101 9.56 17.96 -19.54
N ILE A 102 8.80 18.97 -19.11
CA ILE A 102 7.34 19.04 -19.32
C ILE A 102 7.03 19.08 -20.83
N TYR A 103 7.78 19.86 -21.60
CA TYR A 103 7.63 19.93 -23.05
C TYR A 103 7.91 18.58 -23.72
N ILE A 104 9.04 17.93 -23.39
CA ILE A 104 9.39 16.59 -23.90
C ILE A 104 8.31 15.57 -23.54
N PHE A 105 7.83 15.57 -22.30
CA PHE A 105 6.80 14.67 -21.82
C PHE A 105 5.48 14.87 -22.58
N SER A 106 5.02 16.12 -22.70
CA SER A 106 3.77 16.44 -23.40
C SER A 106 3.81 16.04 -24.88
N ARG A 107 4.95 16.20 -25.56
CA ARG A 107 5.11 15.76 -26.96
C ARG A 107 5.08 14.25 -27.15
N HIS A 108 5.62 13.47 -26.20
CA HIS A 108 5.72 12.00 -26.36
C HIS A 108 4.54 11.22 -25.83
N PHE A 109 4.01 11.63 -24.68
CA PHE A 109 3.14 10.77 -23.88
C PHE A 109 1.73 11.33 -23.69
N TYR A 110 1.54 12.62 -23.97
CA TYR A 110 0.24 13.25 -23.87
C TYR A 110 -0.59 12.97 -25.14
N SER A 111 -1.29 11.83 -25.16
CA SER A 111 -2.11 11.41 -26.29
C SER A 111 -3.60 11.24 -25.97
N GLY A 112 -4.06 11.62 -24.76
CA GLY A 112 -5.49 11.63 -24.42
C GLY A 112 -5.81 11.57 -22.92
N ARG A 113 -7.11 11.41 -22.60
CA ARG A 113 -7.63 11.40 -21.22
C ARG A 113 -7.03 10.31 -20.31
N ILE A 114 -6.62 9.18 -20.89
CA ILE A 114 -6.02 8.06 -20.14
C ILE A 114 -4.66 8.46 -19.56
N SER A 115 -3.84 9.21 -20.32
CA SER A 115 -2.53 9.69 -19.85
C SER A 115 -2.69 10.70 -18.71
N ILE A 116 -3.71 11.55 -18.74
CA ILE A 116 -4.00 12.52 -17.67
C ILE A 116 -4.38 11.80 -16.38
N TYR A 117 -5.26 10.80 -16.46
CA TYR A 117 -5.64 10.01 -15.30
C TYR A 117 -4.44 9.27 -14.70
N LYS A 118 -3.60 8.65 -15.54
CA LYS A 118 -2.36 8.00 -15.10
C LYS A 118 -1.41 8.97 -14.40
N LEU A 119 -1.23 10.16 -14.96
CA LEU A 119 -0.40 11.22 -14.38
C LEU A 119 -0.94 11.66 -13.01
N ALA A 120 -2.25 11.91 -12.89
CA ALA A 120 -2.88 12.34 -11.65
C ALA A 120 -2.76 11.28 -10.55
N VAL A 121 -3.01 10.00 -10.88
CA VAL A 121 -2.85 8.89 -9.94
C VAL A 121 -1.38 8.75 -9.51
N PHE A 122 -0.44 8.78 -10.45
CA PHE A 122 0.99 8.65 -10.14
C PHE A 122 1.48 9.75 -9.18
N TYR A 123 1.17 11.02 -9.47
CA TYR A 123 1.57 12.11 -8.59
C TYR A 123 0.88 12.05 -7.23
N SER A 124 -0.42 11.70 -7.19
CA SER A 124 -1.16 11.58 -5.93
C SER A 124 -0.58 10.48 -5.05
N VAL A 125 -0.31 9.30 -5.63
CA VAL A 125 0.29 8.15 -4.92
C VAL A 125 1.71 8.50 -4.48
N THR A 126 2.54 9.05 -5.36
CA THR A 126 3.93 9.41 -5.02
C THR A 126 3.95 10.45 -3.90
N PHE A 127 3.16 11.53 -4.03
CA PHE A 127 3.06 12.57 -2.99
C PHE A 127 2.63 11.98 -1.64
N LEU A 128 1.60 11.15 -1.63
CA LEU A 128 1.09 10.52 -0.42
C LEU A 128 2.13 9.56 0.19
N MET A 129 2.84 8.77 -0.63
CA MET A 129 3.93 7.92 -0.16
C MET A 129 5.04 8.75 0.47
N PHE A 130 5.55 9.79 -0.19
CA PHE A 130 6.61 10.65 0.36
C PHE A 130 6.19 11.39 1.63
N TYR A 131 4.94 11.85 1.70
CA TYR A 131 4.39 12.57 2.85
C TYR A 131 4.16 11.65 4.05
N LEU A 132 3.43 10.53 3.87
CA LEU A 132 3.17 9.56 4.94
C LEU A 132 4.44 8.84 5.40
N SER A 133 5.45 8.77 4.53
CA SER A 133 6.76 8.25 4.87
C SER A 133 7.60 9.22 5.71
N GLY A 134 7.17 10.46 5.93
CA GLY A 134 7.99 11.47 6.60
C GLY A 134 9.24 11.90 5.80
N LEU A 135 9.37 11.49 4.53
CA LEU A 135 10.48 11.91 3.65
C LEU A 135 10.34 13.33 3.16
N MET A 136 9.12 13.84 3.16
CA MET A 136 8.82 15.24 2.90
C MET A 136 8.11 15.79 4.14
N ARG A 137 8.81 16.61 4.90
CA ARG A 137 8.27 17.31 6.06
C ARG A 137 8.05 18.76 5.69
N ILE A 138 6.84 19.27 5.92
CA ILE A 138 6.54 20.68 5.72
C ILE A 138 6.93 21.41 7.00
N THR A 139 8.07 22.09 6.96
CA THR A 139 8.63 22.81 8.11
C THR A 139 9.03 24.20 7.66
N TYR A 140 8.44 25.21 8.28
CA TYR A 140 8.80 26.60 8.00
C TYR A 140 9.98 27.01 8.88
N SER A 141 11.15 27.24 8.28
CA SER A 141 12.34 27.73 8.98
C SER A 141 12.87 28.99 8.29
N PRO A 142 12.40 30.19 8.70
CA PRO A 142 12.67 31.44 8.01
C PRO A 142 14.13 31.95 8.14
N GLY A 143 14.97 31.29 8.94
CA GLY A 143 16.33 31.74 9.28
C GLY A 143 17.48 30.95 8.63
N LEU A 144 17.23 29.96 7.78
CA LEU A 144 18.29 29.16 7.16
C LEU A 144 19.17 30.04 6.25
N SER A 145 20.44 30.16 6.66
CA SER A 145 21.55 30.67 5.87
C SER A 145 22.65 29.60 5.92
N PRO A 146 22.91 28.88 4.82
CA PRO A 146 22.46 29.13 3.45
C PRO A 146 20.98 28.74 3.20
N PRO A 147 20.34 29.27 2.13
CA PRO A 147 18.93 29.01 1.81
C PRO A 147 18.58 27.53 1.61
N VAL A 148 19.54 26.74 1.12
CA VAL A 148 19.46 25.28 1.06
C VAL A 148 20.73 24.70 1.65
N TYR A 149 20.55 23.82 2.63
CA TYR A 149 21.62 23.06 3.26
C TYR A 149 21.39 21.58 2.99
N ILE A 150 22.39 20.91 2.40
CA ILE A 150 22.36 19.47 2.12
C ILE A 150 23.35 18.80 3.07
N GLY A 151 22.79 18.10 4.05
CA GLY A 151 23.51 17.37 5.08
C GLY A 151 23.25 15.87 5.00
N SER A 152 23.86 15.14 5.93
CA SER A 152 23.67 13.71 6.05
C SER A 152 22.36 13.41 6.76
N ILE A 153 21.78 12.24 6.48
CA ILE A 153 20.66 11.74 7.31
C ILE A 153 21.05 11.57 8.78
N TYR A 154 22.33 11.35 9.07
CA TYR A 154 22.83 11.22 10.43
C TYR A 154 22.85 12.53 11.22
N ASP A 155 22.62 13.67 10.56
CA ASP A 155 22.43 14.97 11.22
C ASP A 155 20.99 15.17 11.70
N ASP A 156 20.04 14.49 11.04
CA ASP A 156 18.60 14.57 11.35
C ASP A 156 18.18 13.48 12.34
N GLU A 157 18.75 12.28 12.19
CA GLU A 157 18.39 11.09 12.97
C GLU A 157 19.62 10.36 13.48
N SER A 158 19.52 9.76 14.67
CA SER A 158 20.61 8.94 15.21
C SER A 158 20.91 7.76 14.28
N PRO A 159 22.18 7.29 14.15
CA PRO A 159 22.52 6.18 13.25
C PRO A 159 21.72 4.89 13.50
N ALA A 160 21.30 4.64 14.75
CA ALA A 160 20.44 3.51 15.10
C ALA A 160 19.00 3.65 14.58
N GLY A 161 18.55 4.89 14.35
CA GLY A 161 17.24 5.23 13.78
C GLY A 161 17.25 5.38 12.26
N VAL A 162 18.37 5.14 11.55
CA VAL A 162 18.39 5.23 10.07
C VAL A 162 18.20 3.83 9.47
N PRO A 163 17.21 3.59 8.56
CA PRO A 163 17.01 2.30 7.95
C PRO A 163 18.12 2.03 6.94
N ALA A 164 18.39 0.74 6.70
CA ALA A 164 19.35 0.33 5.68
C ALA A 164 19.07 0.92 4.29
N PHE A 165 17.79 1.13 3.92
CA PHE A 165 17.39 1.74 2.65
C PHE A 165 17.73 3.24 2.55
N PHE A 166 18.05 3.90 3.66
CA PHE A 166 18.52 5.29 3.70
C PHE A 166 19.97 5.40 4.18
N SER A 167 20.72 4.30 4.20
CA SER A 167 22.16 4.37 4.42
C SER A 167 22.78 5.24 3.31
N GLY A 168 23.39 6.36 3.71
CA GLY A 168 23.93 7.36 2.77
C GLY A 168 22.85 8.24 2.12
N ALA A 169 21.67 8.36 2.73
CA ALA A 169 20.68 9.34 2.33
C ALA A 169 21.15 10.76 2.66
N ILE A 170 20.68 11.69 1.84
CA ILE A 170 20.91 13.12 2.04
C ILE A 170 19.63 13.75 2.58
N VAL A 171 19.79 14.75 3.43
CA VAL A 171 18.69 15.58 3.90
C VAL A 171 18.89 16.99 3.37
N ALA A 172 17.97 17.42 2.52
CA ALA A 172 17.90 18.77 2.00
C ALA A 172 17.01 19.61 2.91
N TYR A 173 17.63 20.45 3.72
CA TYR A 173 16.96 21.43 4.55
C TYR A 173 16.72 22.70 3.74
N THR A 174 15.45 23.03 3.55
CA THR A 174 15.01 24.21 2.80
C THR A 174 14.10 25.05 3.69
N ARG A 175 13.75 26.26 3.25
CA ARG A 175 12.89 27.16 4.04
C ARG A 175 11.45 26.67 4.22
N LEU A 176 10.95 25.85 3.28
CA LEU A 176 9.55 25.39 3.26
C LEU A 176 9.41 23.92 3.60
N PHE A 177 10.45 23.13 3.29
CA PHE A 177 10.40 21.68 3.36
C PHE A 177 11.74 21.12 3.83
N VAL A 178 11.69 19.98 4.49
CA VAL A 178 12.86 19.12 4.65
C VAL A 178 12.59 17.85 3.86
N PHE A 179 13.51 17.55 2.95
CA PHE A 179 13.43 16.36 2.10
C PHE A 179 14.56 15.40 2.40
N THR A 180 14.20 14.16 2.71
CA THR A 180 15.14 13.06 2.87
C THR A 180 15.13 12.23 1.60
N LEU A 181 16.26 12.14 0.91
CA LEU A 181 16.39 11.43 -0.36
C LEU A 181 17.50 10.40 -0.25
N SER A 182 17.20 9.16 -0.66
CA SER A 182 18.21 8.14 -0.96
C SER A 182 17.97 7.62 -2.37
N PHE A 183 19.04 7.17 -3.04
CA PHE A 183 18.93 6.59 -4.37
C PHE A 183 18.05 5.33 -4.36
N GLN A 184 18.20 4.50 -3.34
CA GLN A 184 17.45 3.26 -3.15
C GLN A 184 15.97 3.55 -2.92
N ALA A 185 15.65 4.52 -2.06
CA ALA A 185 14.28 4.95 -1.79
C ALA A 185 13.64 5.54 -3.06
N LEU A 186 14.36 6.39 -3.79
CA LEU A 186 13.85 6.97 -5.03
C LEU A 186 13.48 5.88 -6.05
N LEU A 187 14.33 4.88 -6.26
CA LEU A 187 14.03 3.77 -7.16
C LEU A 187 12.86 2.92 -6.66
N LEU A 188 12.84 2.58 -5.37
CA LEU A 188 11.81 1.76 -4.75
C LEU A 188 10.43 2.44 -4.83
N PHE A 189 10.32 3.68 -4.35
CA PHE A 189 9.06 4.43 -4.34
C PHE A 189 8.57 4.73 -5.76
N THR A 190 9.48 5.03 -6.70
CA THR A 190 9.09 5.22 -8.11
C THR A 190 8.57 3.92 -8.72
N GLY A 191 9.25 2.80 -8.49
CA GLY A 191 8.82 1.49 -8.96
C GLY A 191 7.46 1.08 -8.39
N LEU A 192 7.27 1.26 -7.08
CA LEU A 192 6.00 1.01 -6.40
C LEU A 192 4.88 1.91 -6.92
N ALA A 193 5.10 3.22 -7.00
CA ALA A 193 4.11 4.16 -7.52
C ALA A 193 3.73 3.86 -8.98
N ALA A 194 4.69 3.43 -9.80
CA ALA A 194 4.45 3.00 -11.18
C ALA A 194 3.61 1.72 -11.25
N ILE A 195 3.99 0.68 -10.49
CA ILE A 195 3.25 -0.60 -10.43
C ILE A 195 1.82 -0.36 -9.93
N LEU A 196 1.68 0.42 -8.85
CA LEU A 196 0.39 0.81 -8.31
C LEU A 196 -0.44 1.52 -9.37
N THR A 197 0.10 2.57 -10.01
CA THR A 197 -0.60 3.33 -11.05
C THR A 197 -1.08 2.43 -12.19
N GLU A 198 -0.24 1.51 -12.68
CA GLU A 198 -0.66 0.53 -13.69
C GLU A 198 -1.80 -0.36 -13.17
N ASN A 199 -1.65 -0.94 -11.97
CA ASN A 199 -2.70 -1.76 -11.35
C ASN A 199 -4.04 -1.01 -11.23
N TYR A 200 -4.04 0.22 -10.73
CA TYR A 200 -5.24 1.07 -10.67
C TYR A 200 -5.90 1.21 -12.04
N THR A 201 -5.11 1.54 -13.05
CA THR A 201 -5.65 1.81 -14.38
C THR A 201 -6.19 0.55 -15.05
N LEU A 202 -5.54 -0.59 -14.83
CA LEU A 202 -5.96 -1.88 -15.38
C LEU A 202 -7.21 -2.40 -14.68
N ILE A 203 -7.29 -2.31 -13.35
CA ILE A 203 -8.49 -2.71 -12.58
C ILE A 203 -9.68 -1.86 -13.00
N PHE A 204 -9.55 -0.52 -12.99
CA PHE A 204 -10.64 0.36 -13.39
C PHE A 204 -11.09 0.10 -14.83
N ARG A 205 -10.16 -0.15 -15.75
CA ARG A 205 -10.48 -0.47 -17.14
C ARG A 205 -11.23 -1.80 -17.24
N HIS A 206 -10.80 -2.82 -16.52
CA HIS A 206 -11.43 -4.14 -16.49
C HIS A 206 -12.85 -4.07 -15.93
N VAL A 207 -13.01 -3.45 -14.77
CA VAL A 207 -14.32 -3.33 -14.10
C VAL A 207 -15.28 -2.48 -14.92
N LYS A 208 -14.83 -1.35 -15.47
CA LYS A 208 -15.68 -0.49 -16.33
C LYS A 208 -16.12 -1.19 -17.61
N LYS A 209 -15.26 -2.02 -18.22
CA LYS A 209 -15.59 -2.75 -19.45
C LYS A 209 -16.62 -3.86 -19.21
N ASN A 210 -16.55 -4.52 -18.07
CA ASN A 210 -17.34 -5.72 -17.81
C ASN A 210 -18.57 -5.49 -16.91
N ALA A 211 -18.71 -4.32 -16.31
CA ALA A 211 -19.90 -3.99 -15.53
C ALA A 211 -21.12 -3.68 -16.41
N SER A 212 -22.08 -4.60 -16.44
CA SER A 212 -23.38 -4.47 -17.12
C SER A 212 -24.49 -3.85 -16.25
N GLY A 213 -24.14 -3.08 -15.20
CA GLY A 213 -25.10 -2.46 -14.26
C GLY A 213 -24.76 -1.02 -13.90
N SER A 214 -25.61 -0.37 -13.09
CA SER A 214 -25.51 1.06 -12.74
C SER A 214 -24.07 1.46 -12.39
N ALA A 215 -23.61 2.57 -12.99
CA ALA A 215 -22.23 3.05 -12.91
C ALA A 215 -21.69 3.17 -11.47
N VAL A 216 -22.57 3.34 -10.49
CA VAL A 216 -22.22 3.47 -9.08
C VAL A 216 -21.76 2.13 -8.47
N SER A 217 -22.42 1.00 -8.79
CA SER A 217 -22.05 -0.31 -8.20
C SER A 217 -20.71 -0.83 -8.73
N SER A 218 -20.43 -0.57 -10.02
CA SER A 218 -19.19 -0.96 -10.67
C SER A 218 -18.03 -0.04 -10.31
N SER A 219 -18.28 1.26 -10.13
CA SER A 219 -17.29 2.17 -9.58
C SER A 219 -16.99 1.88 -8.11
N LEU A 220 -17.98 1.51 -7.29
CA LEU A 220 -17.76 1.18 -5.88
C LEU A 220 -16.98 -0.12 -5.72
N SER A 221 -17.32 -1.19 -6.44
CA SER A 221 -16.52 -2.41 -6.36
C SER A 221 -15.17 -2.27 -7.04
N GLY A 222 -15.07 -1.52 -8.14
CA GLY A 222 -13.77 -1.18 -8.73
C GLY A 222 -12.90 -0.41 -7.75
N ALA A 223 -13.48 0.52 -6.98
CA ALA A 223 -12.81 1.22 -5.91
C ALA A 223 -12.44 0.29 -4.74
N LEU A 224 -13.28 -0.67 -4.35
CA LEU A 224 -13.00 -1.61 -3.26
C LEU A 224 -11.92 -2.66 -3.61
N SER A 225 -11.94 -3.22 -4.82
CA SER A 225 -10.85 -4.09 -5.29
C SER A 225 -9.54 -3.33 -5.43
N VAL A 226 -9.64 -2.04 -5.78
CA VAL A 226 -8.51 -1.11 -5.78
C VAL A 226 -8.01 -0.82 -4.37
N LEU A 227 -8.90 -0.52 -3.41
CA LEU A 227 -8.57 -0.30 -1.99
C LEU A 227 -7.99 -1.57 -1.35
N SER A 228 -8.41 -2.75 -1.79
CA SER A 228 -7.83 -4.01 -1.35
C SER A 228 -6.37 -4.08 -1.81
N CYS A 229 -6.11 -3.81 -3.11
CA CYS A 229 -4.76 -3.66 -3.68
C CYS A 229 -3.91 -2.53 -3.03
N GLN A 230 -4.55 -1.60 -2.31
CA GLN A 230 -3.85 -0.53 -1.58
C GLN A 230 -3.19 -1.03 -0.32
N CYS A 231 -3.66 -2.10 0.32
CA CYS A 231 -3.00 -2.52 1.55
C CYS A 231 -1.62 -3.12 1.25
N GLU A 232 -1.42 -3.76 0.08
CA GLU A 232 -0.08 -4.14 -0.39
C GLU A 232 0.74 -2.89 -0.78
N GLY A 233 0.12 -1.89 -1.42
CA GLY A 233 0.79 -0.64 -1.77
C GLY A 233 1.25 0.19 -0.57
N ILE A 234 0.40 0.27 0.44
CA ILE A 234 0.63 0.94 1.72
C ILE A 234 1.66 0.15 2.53
N ALA A 235 1.54 -1.19 2.60
CA ALA A 235 2.55 -2.07 3.18
C ALA A 235 3.95 -1.84 2.58
N ALA A 236 4.03 -1.70 1.26
CA ALA A 236 5.28 -1.43 0.55
C ALA A 236 5.75 0.03 0.68
N ALA A 237 4.87 0.97 1.02
CA ALA A 237 5.18 2.38 1.22
C ALA A 237 5.77 2.71 2.59
N PHE A 238 5.81 1.77 3.54
CA PHE A 238 6.28 1.97 4.91
C PHE A 238 7.80 2.06 5.22
N PRO A 239 8.79 1.97 4.30
CA PRO A 239 10.20 1.80 4.69
C PRO A 239 10.81 2.82 5.67
N THR A 240 10.17 3.96 5.90
CA THR A 240 10.71 5.09 6.67
C THR A 240 10.13 5.26 8.07
N ALA A 241 8.87 4.88 8.32
CA ALA A 241 8.34 4.88 9.67
C ALA A 241 9.00 3.78 10.51
N VAL A 242 9.43 2.68 9.87
CA VAL A 242 9.93 1.48 10.56
C VAL A 242 11.43 1.49 10.88
N THR A 243 12.08 2.64 10.64
CA THR A 243 13.41 3.04 11.12
C THR A 243 13.74 2.55 12.52
N LEU A 244 12.80 2.68 13.45
CA LEU A 244 13.12 2.61 14.86
C LEU A 244 13.20 1.20 15.44
N LEU A 245 12.70 0.15 14.76
CA LEU A 245 12.49 -1.14 15.43
C LEU A 245 13.01 -2.41 14.74
N LEU A 246 12.85 -2.65 13.44
CA LEU A 246 13.15 -3.99 12.86
C LEU A 246 13.45 -3.97 11.35
N SER A 247 14.59 -3.42 10.94
CA SER A 247 15.03 -3.34 9.53
C SER A 247 15.01 -4.70 8.78
N ILE A 248 15.20 -5.82 9.48
CA ILE A 248 15.19 -7.17 8.88
C ILE A 248 13.76 -7.71 8.66
N ALA A 249 12.81 -7.40 9.55
CA ALA A 249 11.46 -8.01 9.49
C ALA A 249 10.58 -7.41 8.40
N ILE A 250 10.88 -6.19 7.95
CA ILE A 250 10.08 -5.47 6.94
C ILE A 250 10.45 -5.87 5.52
N ILE A 251 11.72 -6.27 5.29
CA ILE A 251 12.17 -6.67 3.95
C ILE A 251 11.29 -7.79 3.37
N PRO A 252 10.98 -8.88 4.11
CA PRO A 252 10.04 -9.89 3.66
C PRO A 252 8.66 -9.31 3.32
N LEU A 253 8.14 -8.38 4.12
CA LEU A 253 6.83 -7.77 3.91
C LEU A 253 6.79 -6.88 2.65
N ILE A 254 7.84 -6.07 2.42
CA ILE A 254 7.98 -5.26 1.20
C ILE A 254 8.09 -6.18 -0.02
N LEU A 255 8.91 -7.23 0.07
CA LEU A 255 9.08 -8.20 -1.03
C LEU A 255 7.77 -8.94 -1.32
N GLU A 256 7.06 -9.38 -0.28
CA GLU A 256 5.73 -9.98 -0.39
C GLU A 256 4.76 -9.02 -1.09
N SER A 257 4.68 -7.77 -0.62
CA SER A 257 3.78 -6.76 -1.18
C SER A 257 4.11 -6.43 -2.65
N ILE A 258 5.39 -6.24 -2.99
CA ILE A 258 5.84 -6.04 -4.38
C ILE A 258 5.48 -7.25 -5.24
N THR A 259 5.70 -8.46 -4.72
CA THR A 259 5.41 -9.71 -5.44
C THR A 259 3.91 -9.84 -5.70
N LEU A 260 3.06 -9.61 -4.70
CA LEU A 260 1.61 -9.65 -4.84
C LEU A 260 1.10 -8.59 -5.83
N LEU A 261 1.60 -7.36 -5.75
CA LEU A 261 1.28 -6.28 -6.70
C LEU A 261 1.70 -6.62 -8.14
N ALA A 262 2.90 -7.17 -8.33
CA ALA A 262 3.40 -7.60 -9.62
C ALA A 262 2.58 -8.77 -10.18
N LEU A 263 2.22 -9.75 -9.35
CA LEU A 263 1.36 -10.87 -9.73
C LEU A 263 -0.04 -10.39 -10.15
N THR A 264 -0.63 -9.43 -9.43
CA THR A 264 -1.91 -8.82 -9.81
C THR A 264 -1.82 -8.18 -11.19
N ASN A 265 -0.74 -7.45 -11.47
CA ASN A 265 -0.52 -6.84 -12.79
C ASN A 265 -0.41 -7.91 -13.90
N VAL A 266 0.39 -8.95 -13.66
CA VAL A 266 0.54 -10.10 -14.57
C VAL A 266 -0.82 -10.76 -14.82
N PHE A 267 -1.62 -10.98 -13.78
CA PHE A 267 -2.94 -11.59 -13.90
C PHE A 267 -3.92 -10.74 -14.71
N LEU A 268 -3.96 -9.43 -14.44
CA LEU A 268 -4.78 -8.49 -15.20
C LEU A 268 -4.40 -8.46 -16.68
N PHE A 269 -3.11 -8.30 -16.98
CA PHE A 269 -2.61 -8.13 -18.33
C PHE A 269 -2.74 -9.41 -19.18
N PHE A 270 -2.34 -10.56 -18.65
CA PHE A 270 -2.30 -11.82 -19.41
C PHE A 270 -3.64 -12.56 -19.42
N PHE A 271 -4.46 -12.43 -18.36
CA PHE A 271 -5.67 -13.23 -18.22
C PHE A 271 -6.94 -12.38 -18.23
N TYR A 272 -7.12 -11.50 -17.24
CA TYR A 272 -8.43 -10.87 -17.01
C TYR A 272 -8.86 -9.94 -18.15
N ILE A 273 -7.97 -9.07 -18.65
CA ILE A 273 -8.29 -8.16 -19.77
C ILE A 273 -8.57 -8.93 -21.07
N ARG A 274 -7.96 -10.11 -21.24
CA ARG A 274 -8.18 -11.02 -22.37
C ARG A 274 -9.41 -11.92 -22.18
N GLY A 275 -10.17 -11.74 -21.10
CA GLY A 275 -11.35 -12.55 -20.76
C GLY A 275 -11.03 -14.00 -20.38
N ARG A 276 -9.75 -14.33 -20.13
CA ARG A 276 -9.34 -15.68 -19.71
C ARG A 276 -9.49 -15.80 -18.20
N ARG A 277 -10.14 -16.87 -17.74
CA ARG A 277 -10.27 -17.19 -16.32
C ARG A 277 -8.99 -17.83 -15.78
N ILE A 278 -8.52 -17.35 -14.64
CA ILE A 278 -7.42 -18.01 -13.91
C ILE A 278 -8.01 -19.14 -13.07
N ARG A 279 -7.34 -20.30 -13.03
CA ARG A 279 -7.75 -21.48 -12.25
C ARG A 279 -7.77 -21.24 -10.73
N LEU A 280 -7.31 -20.09 -10.24
CA LEU A 280 -7.48 -19.68 -8.84
C LEU A 280 -8.94 -19.49 -8.44
N ALA A 281 -9.83 -19.02 -9.33
CA ALA A 281 -11.28 -19.05 -9.06
C ALA A 281 -11.82 -20.49 -9.04
N ARG A 282 -11.14 -21.40 -9.74
CA ARG A 282 -11.39 -22.83 -9.63
C ARG A 282 -10.95 -23.40 -8.28
N LEU A 283 -10.14 -22.70 -7.46
CA LEU A 283 -9.88 -23.11 -6.08
C LEU A 283 -11.18 -23.05 -5.26
N GLY A 284 -12.02 -22.03 -5.48
CA GLY A 284 -13.38 -21.96 -4.93
C GLY A 284 -14.29 -23.08 -5.44
N GLU A 285 -14.13 -23.51 -6.70
CA GLU A 285 -14.84 -24.67 -7.27
C GLU A 285 -14.26 -26.03 -6.84
N ILE A 286 -12.98 -26.14 -6.57
CA ILE A 286 -12.30 -27.33 -6.04
C ILE A 286 -12.65 -27.50 -4.56
N LEU A 287 -12.74 -26.38 -3.82
CA LEU A 287 -13.37 -26.31 -2.52
C LEU A 287 -14.84 -26.77 -2.64
N ARG A 288 -15.57 -26.42 -3.69
CA ARG A 288 -16.95 -26.90 -3.93
C ARG A 288 -17.12 -28.43 -4.04
N ARG A 289 -16.04 -29.24 -4.02
CA ARG A 289 -16.14 -30.68 -3.71
C ARG A 289 -16.54 -30.83 -2.24
N ASP A 290 -17.85 -30.94 -2.02
CA ASP A 290 -18.50 -30.87 -0.71
C ASP A 290 -17.79 -31.62 0.41
N ARG A 291 -17.35 -32.86 0.16
CA ARG A 291 -16.71 -33.69 1.20
C ARG A 291 -15.38 -33.12 1.73
N LEU A 292 -14.56 -32.48 0.88
CA LEU A 292 -13.25 -31.99 1.30
C LEU A 292 -13.36 -30.66 2.05
N ILE A 293 -14.27 -29.75 1.65
CA ILE A 293 -14.60 -28.57 2.48
C ILE A 293 -15.11 -29.05 3.83
N TYR A 294 -16.09 -29.96 3.87
CA TYR A 294 -16.67 -30.36 5.15
C TYR A 294 -15.61 -31.01 6.05
N ALA A 295 -14.70 -31.81 5.51
CA ALA A 295 -13.61 -32.39 6.27
C ALA A 295 -12.63 -31.32 6.80
N ILE A 296 -12.21 -30.37 5.97
CA ILE A 296 -11.28 -29.30 6.38
C ILE A 296 -11.95 -28.35 7.38
N SER A 297 -13.20 -27.95 7.13
CA SER A 297 -13.96 -27.09 8.02
C SER A 297 -14.28 -27.79 9.34
N ALA A 298 -14.64 -29.07 9.35
CA ALA A 298 -14.83 -29.84 10.57
C ALA A 298 -13.53 -30.00 11.35
N LEU A 299 -12.41 -30.29 10.67
CA LEU A 299 -11.09 -30.32 11.30
C LEU A 299 -10.76 -28.98 11.94
N PHE A 300 -11.05 -27.87 11.26
CA PHE A 300 -10.83 -26.51 11.77
C PHE A 300 -11.67 -26.21 13.02
N LEU A 301 -12.99 -26.49 12.97
CA LEU A 301 -13.92 -26.33 14.10
C LEU A 301 -13.53 -27.17 15.34
N VAL A 302 -12.81 -28.28 15.14
CA VAL A 302 -12.31 -29.11 16.26
C VAL A 302 -10.93 -28.62 16.73
N SER A 303 -10.07 -28.21 15.80
CA SER A 303 -8.70 -27.82 16.12
C SER A 303 -8.62 -26.49 16.87
N VAL A 304 -9.51 -25.53 16.58
CA VAL A 304 -9.45 -24.20 17.18
C VAL A 304 -9.71 -24.24 18.69
N PRO A 305 -10.79 -24.86 19.19
CA PRO A 305 -11.00 -25.03 20.64
C PRO A 305 -9.90 -25.84 21.32
N PHE A 306 -9.32 -26.82 20.62
CA PHE A 306 -8.18 -27.59 21.12
C PHE A 306 -6.93 -26.71 21.29
N ILE A 307 -6.60 -25.88 20.29
CA ILE A 307 -5.48 -24.93 20.35
C ILE A 307 -5.71 -23.87 21.42
N GLU A 308 -6.94 -23.36 21.57
CA GLU A 308 -7.31 -22.44 22.64
C GLU A 308 -7.03 -23.08 24.01
N THR A 309 -7.59 -24.27 24.26
CA THR A 309 -7.46 -24.97 25.53
C THR A 309 -6.00 -25.30 25.85
N LEU A 310 -5.23 -25.76 24.85
CA LEU A 310 -3.80 -26.02 25.00
C LEU A 310 -3.04 -24.73 25.32
N GLY A 311 -3.34 -23.63 24.64
CA GLY A 311 -2.71 -22.34 24.90
C GLY A 311 -3.05 -21.78 26.28
N ILE A 312 -4.29 -21.96 26.75
CA ILE A 312 -4.68 -21.62 28.12
C ILE A 312 -3.89 -22.47 29.12
N TYR A 313 -3.82 -23.78 28.91
CA TYR A 313 -3.06 -24.71 29.77
C TYR A 313 -1.57 -24.35 29.85
N LEU A 314 -0.97 -23.94 28.72
CA LEU A 314 0.43 -23.49 28.65
C LEU A 314 0.64 -22.07 29.20
N GLY A 315 -0.40 -21.39 29.67
CA GLY A 315 -0.32 -20.03 30.18
C GLY A 315 -0.11 -18.95 29.10
N LEU A 316 -0.36 -19.27 27.83
CA LEU A 316 -0.18 -18.35 26.70
C LEU A 316 -1.24 -17.24 26.63
N VAL A 317 -2.28 -17.27 27.46
CA VAL A 317 -3.30 -16.20 27.56
C VAL A 317 -2.65 -14.83 27.79
N ARG A 318 -1.53 -14.83 28.51
CA ARG A 318 -0.73 -13.63 28.80
C ARG A 318 0.23 -13.23 27.66
N ASN A 319 0.22 -13.92 26.55
CA ASN A 319 1.00 -13.54 25.38
C ASN A 319 0.10 -12.76 24.42
N ILE A 320 0.47 -11.52 24.08
CA ILE A 320 -0.33 -10.66 23.19
C ILE A 320 -0.53 -11.29 21.80
N PHE A 321 0.45 -12.04 21.28
CA PHE A 321 0.33 -12.74 20.01
C PHE A 321 -0.72 -13.83 20.08
N PHE A 322 -0.71 -14.63 21.15
CA PHE A 322 -1.72 -15.66 21.35
C PHE A 322 -3.11 -15.03 21.55
N PHE A 323 -3.21 -13.98 22.36
CA PHE A 323 -4.46 -13.25 22.61
C PHE A 323 -5.09 -12.71 21.31
N VAL A 324 -4.31 -12.04 20.46
CA VAL A 324 -4.81 -11.50 19.19
C VAL A 324 -5.09 -12.60 18.18
N ALA A 325 -4.19 -13.59 18.06
CA ALA A 325 -4.34 -14.67 17.09
C ALA A 325 -5.55 -15.54 17.40
N ILE A 326 -5.78 -15.91 18.67
CA ILE A 326 -6.92 -16.74 19.02
C ILE A 326 -8.24 -16.01 18.80
N ASP A 327 -8.30 -14.71 19.11
CA ASP A 327 -9.46 -13.87 18.84
C ASP A 327 -9.84 -13.84 17.35
N MET A 328 -8.85 -13.60 16.48
CA MET A 328 -9.05 -13.61 15.02
C MET A 328 -9.43 -14.99 14.49
N VAL A 329 -8.81 -16.05 15.01
CA VAL A 329 -9.10 -17.43 14.60
C VAL A 329 -10.51 -17.85 15.02
N MET A 330 -10.97 -17.44 16.22
CA MET A 330 -12.34 -17.65 16.70
C MET A 330 -13.38 -16.94 15.84
N PHE A 331 -13.08 -15.72 15.37
CA PHE A 331 -13.91 -15.05 14.38
C PHE A 331 -14.02 -15.84 13.07
N VAL A 332 -12.89 -16.33 12.55
CA VAL A 332 -12.88 -17.15 11.33
C VAL A 332 -13.63 -18.47 11.54
N GLU A 333 -13.52 -19.06 12.73
CA GLU A 333 -14.25 -20.26 13.13
C GLU A 333 -15.77 -20.04 13.08
N GLY A 334 -16.26 -18.97 13.71
CA GLY A 334 -17.67 -18.59 13.66
C GLY A 334 -18.18 -18.36 12.24
N LEU A 335 -17.37 -17.71 11.38
CA LEU A 335 -17.68 -17.52 9.97
C LEU A 335 -17.81 -18.85 9.24
N VAL A 336 -16.84 -19.76 9.42
CA VAL A 336 -16.86 -21.10 8.81
C VAL A 336 -18.07 -21.90 9.29
N LEU A 337 -18.40 -21.84 10.57
CA LEU A 337 -19.58 -22.49 11.15
C LEU A 337 -20.87 -21.99 10.48
N ALA A 338 -21.05 -20.67 10.38
CA ALA A 338 -22.22 -20.09 9.73
C ALA A 338 -22.33 -20.46 8.24
N LEU A 339 -21.20 -20.55 7.53
CA LEU A 339 -21.18 -21.00 6.13
C LEU A 339 -21.53 -22.49 5.98
N ILE A 340 -21.20 -23.34 6.95
CA ILE A 340 -21.66 -24.74 6.97
C ILE A 340 -23.17 -24.79 7.21
N ILE A 341 -23.66 -24.04 8.20
CA ILE A 341 -25.09 -23.97 8.52
C ILE A 341 -25.89 -23.46 7.31
N SER A 342 -25.37 -22.45 6.60
CA SER A 342 -25.99 -21.88 5.40
C SER A 342 -26.10 -22.86 4.22
N ARG A 343 -25.37 -23.98 4.26
CA ARG A 343 -25.51 -25.04 3.25
C ARG A 343 -26.60 -26.04 3.63
N ILE A 344 -26.92 -26.16 4.91
CA ILE A 344 -27.97 -27.04 5.43
C ILE A 344 -29.33 -26.31 5.40
N GLY A 345 -29.34 -25.01 5.72
CA GLY A 345 -30.53 -24.15 5.69
C GLY A 345 -30.40 -23.00 4.68
N HIS A 346 -31.53 -22.56 4.12
CA HIS A 346 -31.55 -21.39 3.24
C HIS A 346 -31.62 -20.10 4.06
N PHE A 347 -30.62 -19.22 3.94
CA PHE A 347 -30.70 -17.89 4.52
C PHE A 347 -31.56 -16.99 3.61
N SER A 348 -32.62 -16.42 4.18
CA SER A 348 -33.50 -15.49 3.47
C SER A 348 -32.81 -14.16 3.20
N GLU A 349 -33.15 -13.51 2.09
CA GLU A 349 -32.70 -12.14 1.83
C GLU A 349 -33.14 -11.21 2.98
N MET A 350 -32.19 -10.42 3.50
CA MET A 350 -32.42 -9.49 4.60
C MET A 350 -32.68 -8.07 4.10
N HIS A 351 -33.45 -7.31 4.87
CA HIS A 351 -33.60 -5.87 4.66
C HIS A 351 -32.25 -5.13 4.83
N ARG A 352 -31.97 -4.14 3.98
CA ARG A 352 -30.68 -3.44 3.92
C ARG A 352 -30.26 -2.81 5.26
N ALA A 353 -31.19 -2.21 5.98
CA ALA A 353 -30.90 -1.61 7.28
C ALA A 353 -30.41 -2.65 8.31
N LEU A 354 -31.01 -3.84 8.29
CA LEU A 354 -30.62 -4.95 9.16
C LEU A 354 -29.24 -5.51 8.76
N LEU A 355 -28.95 -5.61 7.46
CA LEU A 355 -27.63 -6.01 6.95
C LEU A 355 -26.52 -5.05 7.43
N TYR A 356 -26.73 -3.74 7.30
CA TYR A 356 -25.76 -2.75 7.77
C TYR A 356 -25.61 -2.77 9.29
N GLY A 357 -26.73 -2.90 10.03
CA GLY A 357 -26.71 -3.03 11.48
C GLY A 357 -25.93 -4.25 11.96
N LEU A 358 -26.18 -5.43 11.37
CA LEU A 358 -25.45 -6.66 11.71
C LEU A 358 -23.98 -6.59 11.33
N THR A 359 -23.65 -5.97 10.19
CA THR A 359 -22.26 -5.77 9.77
C THR A 359 -21.51 -4.89 10.79
N LEU A 360 -22.11 -3.77 11.19
CA LEU A 360 -21.52 -2.86 12.17
C LEU A 360 -21.41 -3.54 13.55
N LEU A 361 -22.43 -4.30 13.95
CA LEU A 361 -22.44 -5.04 15.21
C LEU A 361 -21.31 -6.08 15.25
N SER A 362 -21.16 -6.88 14.19
CA SER A 362 -20.08 -7.86 14.09
C SER A 362 -18.71 -7.19 14.14
N PHE A 363 -18.50 -6.14 13.34
CA PHE A 363 -17.25 -5.38 13.38
C PHE A 363 -16.97 -4.82 14.78
N GLY A 364 -17.98 -4.23 15.44
CA GLY A 364 -17.86 -3.70 16.80
C GLY A 364 -17.52 -4.79 17.82
N MET A 365 -18.21 -5.93 17.78
CA MET A 365 -17.94 -7.08 18.67
C MET A 365 -16.53 -7.64 18.49
N MET A 366 -16.00 -7.64 17.27
CA MET A 366 -14.63 -8.08 17.00
C MET A 366 -13.61 -7.08 17.58
N PHE A 367 -13.76 -5.78 17.29
CA PHE A 367 -12.69 -4.82 17.61
C PHE A 367 -12.73 -4.20 18.99
N VAL A 368 -13.84 -4.32 19.72
CA VAL A 368 -13.97 -3.76 21.07
C VAL A 368 -12.89 -4.29 22.03
N TRP A 369 -12.42 -5.52 21.82
CA TRP A 369 -11.41 -6.17 22.65
C TRP A 369 -9.99 -5.63 22.47
N PHE A 370 -9.75 -4.87 21.40
CA PHE A 370 -8.46 -4.20 21.16
C PHE A 370 -8.41 -2.77 21.74
N ILE A 371 -9.49 -2.30 22.40
CA ILE A 371 -9.46 -1.06 23.17
C ILE A 371 -8.59 -1.30 24.42
N PRO A 372 -7.55 -0.48 24.68
CA PRO A 372 -6.54 -0.77 25.71
C PRO A 372 -7.09 -1.17 27.08
N VAL A 373 -8.11 -0.45 27.56
CA VAL A 373 -8.75 -0.71 28.86
C VAL A 373 -9.42 -2.09 28.87
N ILE A 374 -10.13 -2.44 27.80
CA ILE A 374 -10.86 -3.71 27.67
C ILE A 374 -9.88 -4.87 27.46
N THR A 375 -8.82 -4.67 26.67
CA THR A 375 -7.75 -5.65 26.48
C THR A 375 -7.14 -6.03 27.83
N VAL A 376 -6.84 -5.06 28.70
CA VAL A 376 -6.26 -5.34 30.02
C VAL A 376 -7.19 -6.20 30.89
N TYR A 377 -8.51 -5.98 30.83
CA TYR A 377 -9.47 -6.82 31.55
C TYR A 377 -9.52 -8.25 31.00
N ALA A 378 -9.66 -8.40 29.68
CA ALA A 378 -9.67 -9.72 29.03
C ALA A 378 -8.36 -10.48 29.25
N TYR A 379 -7.24 -9.78 29.25
CA TYR A 379 -5.91 -10.33 29.49
C TYR A 379 -5.69 -10.78 30.95
N SER A 380 -6.25 -10.04 31.92
CA SER A 380 -5.99 -10.27 33.34
C SER A 380 -6.95 -11.26 33.99
N TYR A 381 -8.16 -11.42 33.45
CA TYR A 381 -9.24 -12.18 34.06
C TYR A 381 -9.83 -13.20 33.10
N SER A 382 -9.85 -14.47 33.50
CA SER A 382 -10.32 -15.59 32.66
C SER A 382 -11.79 -15.45 32.22
N PHE A 383 -12.65 -14.85 33.04
CA PHE A 383 -14.04 -14.59 32.67
C PHE A 383 -14.12 -13.68 31.45
N TRP A 384 -13.40 -12.56 31.46
CA TRP A 384 -13.39 -11.60 30.37
C TRP A 384 -12.72 -12.17 29.11
N PHE A 385 -11.70 -13.02 29.26
CA PHE A 385 -11.13 -13.78 28.15
C PHE A 385 -12.18 -14.70 27.48
N ALA A 386 -12.97 -15.43 28.27
CA ALA A 386 -14.03 -16.29 27.72
C ALA A 386 -15.14 -15.50 27.04
N VAL A 387 -15.50 -14.33 27.57
CA VAL A 387 -16.48 -13.43 26.92
C VAL A 387 -15.94 -12.92 25.58
N MET A 388 -14.66 -12.58 25.52
CA MET A 388 -13.99 -12.22 24.27
C MET A 388 -14.11 -13.33 23.24
N THR A 389 -13.62 -14.53 23.54
CA THR A 389 -13.60 -15.63 22.56
C THR A 389 -15.01 -15.99 22.08
N LEU A 390 -15.99 -16.05 22.99
CA LEU A 390 -17.38 -16.27 22.62
C LEU A 390 -17.96 -15.15 21.75
N SER A 391 -17.68 -13.89 22.08
CA SER A 391 -18.16 -12.76 21.28
C SER A 391 -17.53 -12.72 19.88
N SER A 392 -16.29 -13.18 19.72
CA SER A 392 -15.60 -13.25 18.44
C SER A 392 -16.16 -14.38 17.57
N VAL A 393 -16.46 -15.54 18.15
CA VAL A 393 -17.23 -16.61 17.46
C VAL A 393 -18.61 -16.08 17.02
N VAL A 394 -19.36 -15.42 17.91
CA VAL A 394 -20.67 -14.85 17.58
C VAL A 394 -20.55 -13.80 16.47
N SER A 395 -19.54 -12.95 16.52
CA SER A 395 -19.24 -11.98 15.46
C SER A 395 -18.98 -12.67 14.12
N GLY A 396 -18.18 -13.73 14.11
CA GLY A 396 -17.95 -14.57 12.94
C GLY A 396 -19.23 -15.16 12.38
N ILE A 397 -20.11 -15.69 13.24
CA ILE A 397 -21.41 -16.26 12.85
C ILE A 397 -22.29 -15.19 12.20
N ILE A 398 -22.38 -14.00 12.81
CA ILE A 398 -23.14 -12.87 12.25
C ILE A 398 -22.58 -12.49 10.87
N THR A 399 -21.26 -12.42 10.72
CA THR A 399 -20.61 -12.16 9.43
C THR A 399 -20.98 -13.23 8.39
N GLY A 400 -20.90 -14.52 8.74
CA GLY A 400 -21.26 -15.61 7.83
C GLY A 400 -22.75 -15.59 7.44
N TYR A 401 -23.63 -15.22 8.38
CA TYR A 401 -25.07 -15.05 8.11
C TYR A 401 -25.35 -13.88 7.17
N VAL A 402 -24.73 -12.73 7.40
CA VAL A 402 -24.78 -11.56 6.49
C VAL A 402 -24.28 -11.95 5.11
N TYR A 403 -23.13 -12.63 5.02
CA TYR A 403 -22.59 -13.11 3.76
C TYR A 403 -23.58 -14.01 3.01
N GLY A 404 -24.15 -15.02 3.66
CA GLY A 404 -25.09 -15.94 3.01
C GLY A 404 -26.41 -15.27 2.60
N SER A 405 -26.83 -14.19 3.29
CA SER A 405 -28.04 -13.42 2.98
C SER A 405 -27.88 -12.41 1.83
N LEU A 406 -26.64 -12.17 1.37
CA LEU A 406 -26.34 -11.26 0.26
C LEU A 406 -26.46 -11.98 -1.10
N ASN A 407 -26.79 -11.22 -2.15
CA ASN A 407 -26.71 -11.68 -3.53
C ASN A 407 -25.24 -11.87 -3.98
N SER A 408 -25.03 -12.47 -5.15
CA SER A 408 -23.67 -12.82 -5.65
C SER A 408 -22.69 -11.63 -5.68
N LYS A 409 -23.15 -10.44 -6.09
CA LYS A 409 -22.36 -9.21 -6.11
C LYS A 409 -22.08 -8.68 -4.69
N GLY A 410 -23.09 -8.69 -3.82
CA GLY A 410 -22.94 -8.28 -2.42
C GLY A 410 -21.97 -9.17 -1.65
N ARG A 411 -22.01 -10.49 -1.89
CA ARG A 411 -21.07 -11.46 -1.31
C ARG A 411 -19.62 -11.14 -1.63
N GLN A 412 -19.34 -10.71 -2.87
CA GLN A 412 -17.97 -10.36 -3.29
C GLN A 412 -17.46 -9.13 -2.55
N VAL A 413 -18.24 -8.05 -2.58
CA VAL A 413 -17.94 -6.80 -1.88
C VAL A 413 -17.76 -7.04 -0.37
N TYR A 414 -18.62 -7.87 0.21
CA TYR A 414 -18.55 -8.19 1.62
C TYR A 414 -17.33 -9.04 1.98
N LEU A 415 -16.93 -9.97 1.11
CA LEU A 415 -15.71 -10.76 1.31
C LEU A 415 -14.46 -9.88 1.25
N GLU A 416 -14.38 -8.95 0.28
CA GLU A 416 -13.31 -7.94 0.25
C GLU A 416 -13.26 -7.14 1.56
N PHE A 417 -14.42 -6.64 2.02
CA PHE A 417 -14.53 -5.91 3.29
C PHE A 417 -14.03 -6.71 4.50
N VAL A 418 -14.48 -7.96 4.66
CA VAL A 418 -14.08 -8.83 5.78
C VAL A 418 -12.59 -9.12 5.74
N THR A 419 -12.01 -9.38 4.56
CA THR A 419 -10.55 -9.61 4.44
C THR A 419 -9.72 -8.35 4.68
N MET A 420 -10.21 -7.18 4.27
CA MET A 420 -9.55 -5.89 4.49
C MET A 420 -9.53 -5.50 5.98
N MET A 421 -10.54 -5.93 6.73
CA MET A 421 -10.74 -5.63 8.14
C MET A 421 -9.49 -5.91 9.00
N PHE A 422 -8.87 -7.07 8.85
CA PHE A 422 -7.67 -7.44 9.60
C PHE A 422 -6.41 -6.69 9.17
N SER A 423 -6.26 -6.45 7.87
CA SER A 423 -5.16 -5.65 7.33
C SER A 423 -5.22 -4.21 7.82
N MET A 424 -6.43 -3.62 7.90
CA MET A 424 -6.66 -2.27 8.44
C MET A 424 -6.37 -2.19 9.93
N PHE A 425 -6.76 -3.20 10.71
CA PHE A 425 -6.40 -3.26 12.12
C PHE A 425 -4.88 -3.24 12.33
N ALA A 426 -4.14 -4.05 11.57
CA ALA A 426 -2.68 -4.01 11.59
C ALA A 426 -2.12 -2.64 11.18
N ILE A 427 -2.64 -2.01 10.11
CA ILE A 427 -2.24 -0.64 9.72
C ILE A 427 -2.43 0.35 10.86
N VAL A 428 -3.60 0.37 11.51
CA VAL A 428 -3.88 1.29 12.61
C VAL A 428 -2.95 1.04 13.80
N LEU A 429 -2.76 -0.24 14.16
CA LEU A 429 -1.84 -0.62 15.22
C LEU A 429 -0.42 -0.11 14.94
N PHE A 430 0.05 -0.33 13.71
CA PHE A 430 1.35 0.10 13.25
C PHE A 430 1.52 1.62 13.34
N TYR A 431 0.59 2.40 12.81
CA TYR A 431 0.67 3.86 12.81
C TYR A 431 0.66 4.47 14.22
N LEU A 432 -0.23 3.97 15.09
CA LEU A 432 -0.29 4.48 16.46
C LEU A 432 0.99 4.14 17.23
N SER A 433 1.53 2.94 17.06
CA SER A 433 2.73 2.51 17.78
C SER A 433 4.02 3.13 17.25
N VAL A 434 4.24 3.07 15.94
CA VAL A 434 5.50 3.46 15.30
C VAL A 434 5.56 4.95 15.02
N GLU A 435 4.57 5.50 14.29
CA GLU A 435 4.61 6.90 13.86
C GLU A 435 4.25 7.85 15.01
N SER A 436 3.20 7.53 15.77
CA SER A 436 2.78 8.38 16.90
C SER A 436 3.57 8.11 18.18
N ASN A 437 4.46 7.10 18.20
CA ASN A 437 5.23 6.68 19.38
C ASN A 437 4.32 6.38 20.60
N ILE A 438 3.10 5.88 20.36
CA ILE A 438 2.12 5.59 21.42
C ILE A 438 2.22 4.12 21.79
N VAL A 439 2.58 3.84 23.04
CA VAL A 439 2.43 2.49 23.60
C VAL A 439 0.96 2.23 23.90
N ILE A 440 0.26 1.54 22.98
CA ILE A 440 -1.18 1.22 23.09
C ILE A 440 -1.43 0.39 24.36
N TRP A 441 -0.69 -0.70 24.55
CA TRP A 441 -0.76 -1.56 25.73
C TRP A 441 0.52 -1.44 26.58
N ARG A 442 0.52 -0.49 27.51
CA ARG A 442 1.69 -0.14 28.36
C ARG A 442 2.25 -1.29 29.19
N GLY A 443 1.44 -2.31 29.52
CA GLY A 443 1.84 -3.43 30.37
C GLY A 443 2.23 -4.73 29.66
N LEU A 444 2.12 -4.82 28.33
CA LEU A 444 2.09 -6.12 27.65
C LEU A 444 3.27 -6.41 26.70
N SER A 445 3.79 -5.41 25.99
CA SER A 445 4.78 -5.68 24.94
C SER A 445 5.61 -4.48 24.45
N GLY A 446 5.40 -3.29 25.01
CA GLY A 446 6.02 -2.05 24.52
C GLY A 446 5.73 -1.77 23.05
N ILE A 447 6.47 -0.84 22.45
CA ILE A 447 6.34 -0.48 21.02
C ILE A 447 6.84 -1.62 20.13
N SER A 448 7.96 -2.24 20.50
CA SER A 448 8.57 -3.35 19.75
C SER A 448 7.58 -4.50 19.53
N GLY A 449 6.95 -5.01 20.59
CA GLY A 449 6.03 -6.13 20.45
C GLY A 449 4.71 -5.76 19.76
N GLN A 450 4.23 -4.51 19.88
CA GLN A 450 3.09 -4.02 19.08
C GLN A 450 3.44 -3.98 17.59
N THR A 451 4.63 -3.50 17.26
CA THR A 451 5.13 -3.45 15.89
C THR A 451 5.28 -4.86 15.30
N THR A 452 5.89 -5.79 16.05
CA THR A 452 6.03 -7.19 15.61
C THR A 452 4.68 -7.88 15.43
N LEU A 453 3.72 -7.62 16.33
CA LEU A 453 2.36 -8.13 16.21
C LEU A 453 1.68 -7.62 14.92
N SER A 454 1.79 -6.32 14.64
CA SER A 454 1.25 -5.74 13.40
C SER A 454 1.82 -6.42 12.16
N ILE A 455 3.15 -6.59 12.13
CA ILE A 455 3.84 -7.23 11.00
C ILE A 455 3.35 -8.67 10.84
N ALA A 456 3.21 -9.42 11.94
CA ALA A 456 2.73 -10.80 11.89
C ALA A 456 1.29 -10.89 11.35
N ILE A 457 0.40 -9.98 11.76
CA ILE A 457 -0.97 -9.93 11.23
C ILE A 457 -0.94 -9.64 9.73
N TRP A 458 -0.11 -8.71 9.26
CA TRP A 458 -0.01 -8.40 7.83
C TRP A 458 0.50 -9.56 6.99
N VAL A 459 1.55 -10.26 7.42
CA VAL A 459 2.10 -11.42 6.68
C VAL A 459 1.03 -12.49 6.43
N VAL A 460 0.05 -12.61 7.32
CA VAL A 460 -1.08 -13.53 7.15
C VAL A 460 -2.23 -12.89 6.36
N ALA A 461 -2.57 -11.63 6.64
CA ALA A 461 -3.74 -10.96 6.07
C ALA A 461 -3.55 -10.55 4.60
N LEU A 462 -2.33 -10.13 4.20
CA LEU A 462 -2.05 -9.67 2.84
C LEU A 462 -2.27 -10.76 1.78
N PRO A 463 -1.77 -12.00 1.91
CA PRO A 463 -2.09 -13.07 0.97
C PRO A 463 -3.59 -13.37 0.88
N LEU A 464 -4.30 -13.36 2.01
CA LEU A 464 -5.74 -13.65 2.04
C LEU A 464 -6.54 -12.57 1.31
N MET A 465 -6.21 -11.31 1.55
CA MET A 465 -6.80 -10.16 0.87
C MET A 465 -6.46 -10.14 -0.62
N TRP A 466 -5.22 -10.51 -0.99
CA TRP A 466 -4.83 -10.66 -2.39
C TRP A 466 -5.64 -11.75 -3.11
N ILE A 467 -5.85 -12.90 -2.46
CA ILE A 467 -6.70 -13.97 -3.01
C ILE A 467 -8.15 -13.48 -3.17
N ALA A 468 -8.72 -12.84 -2.15
CA ALA A 468 -10.05 -12.25 -2.19
C ALA A 468 -10.23 -11.29 -3.36
N THR A 469 -9.28 -10.37 -3.52
CA THR A 469 -9.24 -9.39 -4.63
C THR A 469 -9.21 -10.09 -5.97
N ASN A 470 -8.38 -11.13 -6.14
CA ASN A 470 -8.29 -11.86 -7.40
C ASN A 470 -9.53 -12.70 -7.71
N VAL A 471 -10.18 -13.27 -6.70
CA VAL A 471 -11.47 -13.96 -6.86
C VAL A 471 -12.54 -12.98 -7.34
N SER A 472 -12.59 -11.80 -6.72
CA SER A 472 -13.49 -10.71 -7.11
C SER A 472 -13.25 -10.26 -8.56
N LEU A 473 -12.00 -9.93 -8.93
CA LEU A 473 -11.64 -9.53 -10.30
C LEU A 473 -11.98 -10.58 -11.37
N ASN A 474 -11.83 -11.86 -11.03
CA ASN A 474 -12.14 -12.96 -11.94
C ASN A 474 -13.66 -13.10 -12.16
N SER A 475 -14.47 -12.91 -11.11
CA SER A 475 -15.93 -12.97 -11.22
C SER A 475 -16.51 -11.85 -12.09
N TYR A 476 -15.88 -10.67 -12.12
CA TYR A 476 -16.24 -9.59 -13.06
C TYR A 476 -16.03 -9.97 -14.52
N GLY A 477 -15.14 -10.92 -14.84
CA GLY A 477 -14.96 -11.44 -16.19
C GLY A 477 -16.05 -12.42 -16.63
N VAL A 478 -16.83 -12.97 -15.69
CA VAL A 478 -17.80 -14.05 -15.94
C VAL A 478 -19.18 -13.53 -16.34
N SER A 479 -19.61 -12.39 -15.83
CA SER A 479 -20.98 -11.88 -15.99
C SER A 479 -21.38 -11.48 -17.42
N ASN A 480 -20.49 -11.55 -18.40
CA ASN A 480 -20.74 -11.17 -19.79
C ASN A 480 -20.38 -12.26 -20.83
N VAL A 481 -20.23 -13.53 -20.44
CA VAL A 481 -20.25 -14.62 -21.44
C VAL A 481 -21.71 -15.03 -21.63
N PRO A 482 -22.37 -14.72 -22.77
CA PRO A 482 -23.71 -15.22 -23.03
C PRO A 482 -23.64 -16.75 -23.06
N GLY A 483 -24.29 -17.41 -22.11
CA GLY A 483 -24.42 -18.87 -22.05
C GLY A 483 -23.77 -19.59 -20.85
N SER A 484 -23.31 -18.91 -19.79
CA SER A 484 -22.83 -19.60 -18.56
C SER A 484 -23.82 -19.63 -17.39
N GLU A 485 -25.10 -19.37 -17.64
CA GLU A 485 -26.20 -19.83 -16.78
C GLU A 485 -26.79 -21.09 -17.43
N ALA A 486 -26.11 -22.22 -17.21
CA ALA A 486 -26.62 -23.57 -17.45
C ALA A 486 -26.01 -24.50 -16.40
#